data_AF-X1CE73-F1
#
_entry.id   AF-X1CE73-F1
#
_cell.length_a   1.000
_cell.length_b   1.000
_cell.length_c   1.000
_cell.angle_alpha   90.00
_cell.angle_beta   90.00
_cell.angle_gamma   90.00
#
_symmetry.space_group_name_H-M   'P 1'
#
loop_
_entity.id
_entity.type
_entity.pdbx_description
1 polymer ?
#
loop_
_entity_poly.entity_id
_entity_poly.type
_entity_poly.pdbx_seq_one_letter_code
_entity_poly.pdbx_strand_id
1 'polypeptide(L)'
;MSEENKQSIEPTRNGPYLVKNLQNFKNSKNEDIKGNPVMSLCRCGGSNNKPFCDGTHMKNSFIDTKEDDRVPDKLETYEGEKLTIHDNRGACSHRGHCTDNAPKVFRMKVEPWIDPNTQDSDDTTKVIKTCPSGALSYTKDDVLSKDWDREPAINISKDGPYDVVGYI
;
A
#
# COMPACT_ATOMS: atom_id res chain seq x y z
N MET A 1 -12.83 -16.42 -16.03
CA MET A 1 -13.29 -16.71 -14.65
C MET A 1 -14.74 -16.27 -14.56
N SER A 2 -15.64 -17.08 -13.99
CA SER A 2 -17.00 -16.63 -13.67
C SER A 2 -16.95 -15.50 -12.65
N GLU A 3 -17.89 -14.55 -12.69
CA GLU A 3 -17.92 -13.42 -11.73
C GLU A 3 -17.93 -13.86 -10.26
N GLU A 4 -18.45 -15.06 -9.96
CA GLU A 4 -18.48 -15.65 -8.62
C GLU A 4 -17.10 -15.91 -7.99
N ASN A 5 -16.04 -16.04 -8.78
CA ASN A 5 -14.68 -16.35 -8.30
C ASN A 5 -13.72 -15.15 -8.36
N LYS A 6 -14.22 -13.93 -8.61
CA LYS A 6 -13.37 -12.74 -8.64
C LYS A 6 -12.85 -12.43 -7.22
N GLN A 7 -11.56 -12.12 -7.12
CA GLN A 7 -10.96 -11.61 -5.88
C GLN A 7 -11.34 -10.16 -5.66
N SER A 8 -11.69 -9.76 -4.43
CA SER A 8 -11.85 -8.35 -4.09
C SER A 8 -11.49 -8.06 -2.64
N ILE A 9 -11.01 -6.83 -2.40
CA ILE A 9 -10.71 -6.28 -1.08
C ILE A 9 -11.38 -4.90 -1.02
N GLU A 10 -12.54 -4.82 -0.40
CA GLU A 10 -13.37 -3.61 -0.43
C GLU A 10 -13.48 -3.01 0.98
N PRO A 11 -13.05 -1.76 1.22
CA PRO A 11 -13.36 -1.08 2.48
C PRO A 11 -14.86 -0.76 2.53
N THR A 12 -15.57 -1.33 3.52
CA THR A 12 -16.97 -0.95 3.77
C THR A 12 -17.05 0.37 4.54
N ARG A 13 -18.05 1.20 4.25
CA ARG A 13 -18.23 2.50 4.91
C ARG A 13 -18.25 2.35 6.43
N ASN A 14 -17.37 3.08 7.13
CA ASN A 14 -17.23 3.04 8.60
C ASN A 14 -17.02 1.62 9.18
N GLY A 15 -16.54 0.69 8.36
CA GLY A 15 -16.59 -0.74 8.67
C GLY A 15 -15.33 -1.51 8.27
N PRO A 16 -15.38 -2.85 8.34
CA PRO A 16 -14.25 -3.71 7.98
C PRO A 16 -13.88 -3.65 6.50
N TYR A 17 -12.78 -4.30 6.15
CA TYR A 17 -12.58 -4.76 4.77
C TYR A 17 -13.46 -5.98 4.52
N LEU A 18 -14.28 -5.94 3.48
CA LEU A 18 -14.94 -7.11 2.92
C LEU A 18 -14.01 -7.76 1.90
N VAL A 19 -13.58 -8.98 2.19
CA VAL A 19 -12.61 -9.70 1.38
C VAL A 19 -13.27 -10.94 0.78
N LYS A 20 -13.14 -11.10 -0.54
CA LYS A 20 -13.71 -12.22 -1.30
C LYS A 20 -12.61 -12.99 -2.03
N ASN A 21 -12.64 -14.31 -1.91
CA ASN A 21 -11.83 -15.29 -2.62
C ASN A 21 -10.30 -15.02 -2.60
N LEU A 22 -9.80 -14.30 -1.60
CA LEU A 22 -8.40 -13.87 -1.54
C LEU A 22 -7.44 -15.07 -1.47
N GLN A 23 -6.58 -15.21 -2.48
CA GLN A 23 -5.60 -16.29 -2.54
C GLN A 23 -4.33 -15.96 -1.74
N ASN A 24 -3.90 -14.70 -1.77
CA ASN A 24 -2.66 -14.26 -1.13
C ASN A 24 -2.95 -13.65 0.24
N PHE A 25 -3.14 -14.48 1.25
CA PHE A 25 -3.42 -14.05 2.62
C PHE A 25 -2.39 -14.62 3.60
N LYS A 26 -1.51 -13.78 4.14
CA LYS A 26 -0.35 -14.23 4.93
C LYS A 26 -0.20 -13.52 6.26
N ASN A 27 0.44 -14.21 7.21
CA ASN A 27 0.82 -13.64 8.49
C ASN A 27 2.20 -12.95 8.44
N SER A 28 2.62 -12.39 9.57
CA SER A 28 3.91 -11.69 9.71
C SER A 28 5.17 -12.53 9.47
N LYS A 29 5.03 -13.85 9.41
CA LYS A 29 6.12 -14.80 9.10
C LYS A 29 6.08 -15.27 7.65
N ASN A 30 5.25 -14.65 6.80
CA ASN A 30 4.96 -15.07 5.42
C ASN A 30 4.33 -16.46 5.30
N GLU A 31 3.69 -16.96 6.36
CA GLU A 31 2.94 -18.21 6.33
C GLU A 31 1.50 -17.93 5.87
N ASP A 32 0.95 -18.82 5.03
CA ASP A 32 -0.41 -18.71 4.54
C ASP A 32 -1.43 -18.85 5.68
N ILE A 33 -2.42 -17.97 5.69
CA ILE A 33 -3.57 -18.02 6.58
C ILE A 33 -4.74 -18.60 5.80
N LYS A 34 -5.37 -19.63 6.36
CA LYS A 34 -6.60 -20.18 5.79
C LYS A 34 -7.73 -19.15 5.90
N GLY A 35 -8.05 -18.50 4.79
CA GLY A 35 -9.21 -17.63 4.65
C GLY A 35 -10.50 -18.40 4.38
N ASN A 36 -11.63 -17.72 4.54
CA ASN A 36 -12.92 -18.16 4.01
C ASN A 36 -13.17 -17.49 2.64
N PRO A 37 -14.02 -18.07 1.76
CA PRO A 37 -14.38 -17.44 0.49
C PRO A 37 -14.91 -16.01 0.64
N VAL A 38 -15.59 -15.72 1.75
CA VAL A 38 -15.96 -14.36 2.16
C VAL A 38 -15.58 -14.18 3.62
N MET A 39 -14.87 -13.10 3.92
CA MET A 39 -14.49 -12.74 5.29
C MET A 39 -14.47 -11.23 5.49
N SER A 40 -14.60 -10.81 6.75
CA SER A 40 -14.48 -9.41 7.16
C SER A 40 -13.23 -9.21 8.01
N LEU A 41 -12.32 -8.33 7.58
CA LEU A 41 -11.10 -8.03 8.32
C LEU A 41 -11.22 -6.69 9.07
N CYS A 42 -10.74 -6.66 10.30
CA CYS A 42 -10.85 -5.49 11.18
C CYS A 42 -10.05 -4.31 10.60
N ARG A 43 -10.74 -3.21 10.29
CA ARG A 43 -10.12 -1.95 9.83
C ARG A 43 -10.01 -0.89 10.92
N CYS A 44 -10.84 -0.98 11.96
CA CYS A 44 -10.91 0.01 13.04
C CYS A 44 -9.85 -0.16 14.15
N GLY A 45 -9.03 -1.22 14.11
CA GLY A 45 -8.06 -1.55 15.16
C GLY A 45 -8.66 -2.09 16.48
N GLY A 46 -9.98 -2.05 16.66
CA GLY A 46 -10.64 -2.36 17.94
C GLY A 46 -11.02 -3.83 18.18
N SER A 47 -10.97 -4.70 17.16
CA SER A 47 -11.47 -6.09 17.30
C SER A 47 -10.73 -6.88 18.38
N ASN A 48 -11.44 -7.73 19.12
CA ASN A 48 -10.86 -8.72 20.05
C ASN A 48 -10.59 -10.06 19.34
N ASN A 49 -11.07 -10.22 18.11
CA ASN A 49 -10.87 -11.41 17.28
C ASN A 49 -9.96 -11.11 16.08
N LYS A 50 -8.93 -10.28 16.28
CA LYS A 50 -8.00 -9.91 15.20
C LYS A 50 -7.40 -11.16 14.55
N PRO A 51 -7.27 -11.18 13.21
CA PRO A 51 -7.47 -10.07 12.27
C PRO A 51 -8.92 -9.87 11.81
N PHE A 52 -9.85 -10.70 12.26
CA PHE A 52 -11.23 -10.66 11.82
C PHE A 52 -12.00 -9.52 12.50
N CYS A 53 -13.02 -9.02 11.82
CA CYS A 53 -13.97 -8.09 12.40
C CYS A 53 -14.92 -8.82 13.36
N ASP A 54 -15.17 -8.24 14.53
CA ASP A 54 -16.12 -8.71 15.54
C ASP A 54 -17.26 -7.70 15.82
N GLY A 55 -17.40 -6.69 14.96
CA GLY A 55 -18.38 -5.62 15.12
C GLY A 55 -17.95 -4.47 16.04
N THR A 56 -16.75 -4.50 16.62
CA THR A 56 -16.28 -3.43 17.53
C THR A 56 -16.25 -2.04 16.88
N HIS A 57 -16.12 -1.95 15.55
CA HIS A 57 -16.17 -0.68 14.81
C HIS A 57 -17.46 0.13 15.06
N MET A 58 -18.59 -0.53 15.34
CA MET A 58 -19.84 0.15 15.69
C MET A 58 -19.81 0.73 17.11
N LYS A 59 -19.12 0.05 18.03
CA LYS A 59 -19.04 0.43 19.45
C LYS A 59 -18.05 1.57 19.68
N ASN A 60 -16.96 1.60 18.90
CA ASN A 60 -15.94 2.64 18.99
C ASN A 60 -16.16 3.80 18.01
N SER A 61 -17.31 3.83 17.32
CA SER A 61 -17.69 4.89 16.39
C SER A 61 -16.63 5.15 15.31
N PHE A 62 -16.01 4.09 14.79
CA PHE A 62 -15.03 4.20 13.72
C PHE A 62 -15.64 4.90 12.51
N ILE A 63 -14.98 5.95 12.04
CA ILE A 63 -15.32 6.65 10.80
C ILE A 63 -14.13 6.56 9.84
N ASP A 64 -14.42 6.42 8.55
CA ASP A 64 -13.41 6.34 7.50
C ASP A 64 -13.28 7.61 6.67
N THR A 65 -13.88 8.69 7.15
CA THR A 65 -13.70 10.02 6.57
C THR A 65 -12.23 10.40 6.69
N LYS A 66 -11.69 10.98 5.62
CA LYS A 66 -10.31 11.47 5.59
C LYS A 66 -10.25 12.74 6.44
N GLU A 67 -9.28 12.84 7.34
CA GLU A 67 -9.00 14.06 8.10
C GLU A 67 -8.61 15.22 7.16
N ASP A 68 -8.98 16.44 7.53
CA ASP A 68 -8.75 17.65 6.73
C ASP A 68 -7.27 18.07 6.68
N ASP A 69 -6.49 17.73 7.70
CA ASP A 69 -5.06 18.07 7.84
C ASP A 69 -4.12 17.02 7.23
N ARG A 70 -4.66 16.02 6.54
CA ARG A 70 -3.86 14.99 5.87
C ARG A 70 -2.91 15.60 4.84
N VAL A 71 -1.83 14.89 4.57
CA VAL A 71 -0.99 15.19 3.40
C VAL A 71 -1.86 15.11 2.13
N PRO A 72 -1.88 16.18 1.31
CA PRO A 72 -2.70 16.20 0.10
C PRO A 72 -2.32 15.09 -0.88
N ASP A 73 -3.33 14.57 -1.55
CA ASP A 73 -3.16 13.70 -2.72
C ASP A 73 -2.64 14.55 -3.88
N LYS A 74 -1.32 14.64 -4.00
CA LYS A 74 -0.62 15.51 -4.94
C LYS A 74 0.67 14.85 -5.39
N LEU A 75 0.90 14.86 -6.70
CA LEU A 75 2.13 14.39 -7.31
C LEU A 75 3.21 15.47 -7.25
N GLU A 76 4.35 15.13 -6.66
CA GLU A 76 5.59 15.90 -6.71
C GLU A 76 6.60 15.18 -7.61
N THR A 77 7.34 15.95 -8.40
CA THR A 77 8.23 15.41 -9.44
C THR A 77 9.67 15.83 -9.15
N TYR A 78 10.58 14.86 -9.22
CA TYR A 78 12.01 15.02 -9.03
C TYR A 78 12.71 14.56 -10.30
N GLU A 79 13.23 15.52 -11.06
CA GLU A 79 13.90 15.27 -12.33
C GLU A 79 15.36 14.87 -12.11
N GLY A 80 15.79 13.84 -12.82
CA GLY A 80 17.17 13.40 -12.88
C GLY A 80 17.64 13.22 -14.32
N GLU A 81 18.92 12.92 -14.51
CA GLU A 81 19.55 12.82 -15.82
C GLU A 81 19.01 11.63 -16.64
N LYS A 82 18.69 10.51 -15.97
CA LYS A 82 18.24 9.25 -16.59
C LYS A 82 16.88 8.77 -16.12
N LEU A 83 16.31 9.44 -15.12
CA LEU A 83 15.11 9.00 -14.42
C LEU A 83 14.45 10.20 -13.77
N THR A 84 13.15 10.35 -14.00
CA THR A 84 12.29 11.26 -13.25
C THR A 84 11.46 10.45 -12.29
N ILE A 85 11.48 10.80 -11.00
CA ILE A 85 10.73 10.12 -9.95
C ILE A 85 9.52 10.97 -9.59
N HIS A 86 8.35 10.35 -9.48
CA HIS A 86 7.14 11.00 -9.02
C HIS A 86 6.70 10.42 -7.67
N ASP A 87 6.46 11.29 -6.69
CA ASP A 87 6.02 10.94 -5.34
C ASP A 87 4.65 11.57 -5.06
N ASN A 88 3.68 10.74 -4.67
CA ASN A 88 2.42 11.18 -4.11
C ASN A 88 2.39 10.85 -2.63
N ARG A 89 2.89 11.79 -1.83
CA ARG A 89 3.00 11.61 -0.39
C ARG A 89 1.64 11.39 0.29
N GLY A 90 0.56 11.96 -0.26
CA GLY A 90 -0.81 11.75 0.23
C GLY A 90 -1.37 10.35 0.01
N ALA A 91 -0.79 9.57 -0.91
CA ALA A 91 -1.10 8.16 -1.13
C ALA A 91 -0.17 7.22 -0.35
N CYS A 92 0.92 7.71 0.24
CA CYS A 92 1.95 6.90 0.85
C CYS A 92 1.41 6.10 2.05
N SER A 93 1.62 4.78 2.03
CA SER A 93 1.32 3.89 3.17
C SER A 93 2.43 3.85 4.23
N HIS A 94 3.49 4.65 4.06
CA HIS A 94 4.64 4.72 4.98
C HIS A 94 5.35 3.37 5.24
N ARG A 95 5.29 2.43 4.30
CA ARG A 95 5.79 1.07 4.52
C ARG A 95 7.32 0.96 4.65
N GLY A 96 8.06 1.95 4.13
CA GLY A 96 9.53 2.01 4.24
C GLY A 96 10.31 1.40 3.07
N HIS A 97 9.67 0.72 2.12
CA HIS A 97 10.37 0.05 1.01
C HIS A 97 11.37 0.95 0.25
N CYS A 98 11.02 2.22 0.02
CA CYS A 98 11.89 3.16 -0.69
C CYS A 98 13.10 3.57 0.15
N THR A 99 12.90 3.99 1.40
CA THR A 99 13.98 4.43 2.30
C THR A 99 14.87 3.27 2.71
N ASP A 100 14.33 2.06 2.83
CA ASP A 100 15.09 0.88 3.28
C ASP A 100 15.96 0.31 2.17
N ASN A 101 15.49 0.36 0.91
CA ASN A 101 16.15 -0.29 -0.23
C ASN A 101 16.88 0.68 -1.18
N ALA A 102 16.64 1.98 -1.08
CA ALA A 102 17.39 3.02 -1.82
C ALA A 102 17.57 4.32 -1.00
N PRO A 103 18.21 4.26 0.20
CA PRO A 103 18.35 5.40 1.11
C PRO A 103 19.14 6.58 0.53
N LYS A 104 19.95 6.35 -0.51
CA LYS A 104 20.67 7.43 -1.20
C LYS A 104 19.74 8.26 -2.09
N VAL A 105 18.75 7.61 -2.70
CA VAL A 105 17.72 8.24 -3.52
C VAL A 105 16.65 8.86 -2.62
N PHE A 106 16.13 8.09 -1.65
CA PHE A 106 15.05 8.48 -0.75
C PHE A 106 15.61 8.89 0.62
N ARG A 107 16.03 10.15 0.72
CA ARG A 107 16.83 10.73 1.80
C ARG A 107 15.95 11.28 2.91
N MET A 108 15.74 10.48 3.96
CA MET A 108 15.02 10.96 5.14
C MET A 108 15.70 12.17 5.77
N LYS A 109 14.91 13.19 6.12
CA LYS A 109 15.35 14.43 6.80
C LYS A 109 16.31 15.31 5.97
N VAL A 110 16.35 15.12 4.66
CA VAL A 110 17.13 15.94 3.72
C VAL A 110 16.18 16.56 2.69
N GLU A 111 16.48 17.77 2.23
CA GLU A 111 15.72 18.44 1.17
C GLU A 111 16.66 18.79 -0.01
N PRO A 112 16.35 18.40 -1.27
CA PRO A 112 15.19 17.58 -1.66
C PRO A 112 15.26 16.16 -1.08
N TRP A 113 14.13 15.63 -0.64
CA TRP A 113 14.11 14.29 -0.04
C TRP A 113 14.32 13.17 -1.07
N ILE A 114 14.08 13.44 -2.36
CA ILE A 114 14.39 12.54 -3.47
C ILE A 114 15.52 13.11 -4.31
N ASP A 115 16.51 12.26 -4.61
CA ASP A 115 17.60 12.56 -5.54
C ASP A 115 17.79 11.41 -6.55
N PRO A 116 17.20 11.52 -7.76
CA PRO A 116 17.21 10.43 -8.74
C PRO A 116 18.59 10.08 -9.29
N ASN A 117 19.61 10.92 -9.09
CA ASN A 117 20.94 10.77 -9.69
C ASN A 117 21.94 10.02 -8.79
N THR A 118 21.55 9.70 -7.56
CA THR A 118 22.46 9.12 -6.55
C THR A 118 22.66 7.62 -6.65
N GLN A 119 21.88 6.95 -7.49
CA GLN A 119 21.91 5.52 -7.72
C GLN A 119 21.61 5.22 -9.19
N ASP A 120 21.98 4.01 -9.64
CA ASP A 120 21.58 3.52 -10.95
C ASP A 120 20.06 3.56 -11.15
N SER A 121 19.62 3.97 -12.35
CA SER A 121 18.21 4.17 -12.63
C SER A 121 17.43 2.86 -12.67
N ASP A 122 18.02 1.77 -13.16
CA ASP A 122 17.34 0.47 -13.20
C ASP A 122 17.15 -0.08 -11.78
N ASP A 123 18.16 0.02 -10.93
CA ASP A 123 18.03 -0.38 -9.53
C ASP A 123 17.00 0.47 -8.78
N THR A 124 16.97 1.78 -9.04
CA THR A 124 15.97 2.68 -8.46
C THR A 124 14.55 2.31 -8.91
N THR A 125 14.34 1.98 -10.20
CA THR A 125 13.03 1.57 -10.71
C THR A 125 12.53 0.27 -10.08
N LYS A 126 13.43 -0.68 -9.81
CA LYS A 126 13.09 -1.93 -9.09
C LYS A 126 12.56 -1.62 -7.69
N VAL A 127 13.20 -0.70 -6.97
CA VAL A 127 12.74 -0.26 -5.65
C VAL A 127 11.38 0.43 -5.74
N ILE A 128 11.19 1.36 -6.68
CA ILE A 128 9.91 2.05 -6.88
C ILE A 128 8.76 1.06 -7.12
N LYS A 129 9.00 0.02 -7.93
CA LYS A 129 8.02 -1.04 -8.21
C LYS A 129 7.61 -1.87 -6.99
N THR A 130 8.31 -1.76 -5.87
CA THR A 130 7.92 -2.40 -4.60
C THR A 130 7.01 -1.53 -3.73
N CYS A 131 6.77 -0.25 -4.10
CA CYS A 131 5.92 0.66 -3.33
C CYS A 131 4.48 0.12 -3.24
N PRO A 132 4.00 -0.35 -2.07
CA PRO A 132 2.74 -1.08 -1.96
C PRO A 132 1.52 -0.19 -2.28
N SER A 133 1.59 1.09 -1.89
CA SER A 133 0.53 2.09 -2.06
C SER A 133 0.42 2.65 -3.48
N GLY A 134 1.42 2.44 -4.33
CA GLY A 134 1.49 3.13 -5.63
C GLY A 134 1.86 4.61 -5.52
N ALA A 135 2.25 5.08 -4.32
CA ALA A 135 2.67 6.47 -4.10
C ALA A 135 3.91 6.87 -4.93
N LEU A 136 4.72 5.89 -5.35
CA LEU A 136 5.88 6.13 -6.20
C LEU A 136 5.61 5.63 -7.62
N SER A 137 5.93 6.48 -8.59
CA SER A 137 6.01 6.13 -10.01
C SER A 137 7.25 6.78 -10.63
N TYR A 138 7.57 6.46 -11.87
CA TYR A 138 8.72 7.07 -12.56
C TYR A 138 8.47 7.28 -14.04
N THR A 139 9.16 8.25 -14.63
CA THR A 139 9.28 8.41 -16.07
C THR A 139 10.73 8.11 -16.47
N LYS A 140 10.91 7.21 -17.44
CA LYS A 140 12.21 6.84 -18.00
C LYS A 140 12.05 6.73 -19.50
N ASP A 141 12.99 7.30 -20.26
CA ASP A 141 12.96 7.35 -21.73
C ASP A 141 11.60 7.89 -22.25
N ASP A 142 11.10 8.96 -21.63
CA ASP A 142 9.80 9.60 -21.89
C ASP A 142 8.56 8.72 -21.68
N VAL A 143 8.70 7.55 -21.04
CA VAL A 143 7.59 6.64 -20.73
C VAL A 143 7.28 6.66 -19.23
N LEU A 144 6.08 7.13 -18.89
CA LEU A 144 5.53 7.06 -17.54
C LEU A 144 5.19 5.61 -17.19
N SER A 145 5.81 5.10 -16.12
CA SER A 145 5.55 3.80 -15.54
C SER A 145 4.91 3.95 -14.16
N LYS A 146 3.65 3.52 -14.04
CA LYS A 146 2.83 3.57 -12.83
C LYS A 146 1.84 2.40 -12.80
N ASP A 147 1.08 2.27 -11.72
CA ASP A 147 -0.09 1.38 -11.62
C ASP A 147 0.21 -0.06 -12.06
N TRP A 148 1.31 -0.64 -11.56
CA TRP A 148 1.73 -2.01 -11.90
C TRP A 148 0.69 -3.03 -11.46
N ASP A 149 0.45 -4.01 -12.32
CA ASP A 149 -0.45 -5.12 -12.04
C ASP A 149 0.08 -5.95 -10.85
N ARG A 150 -0.77 -6.13 -9.85
CA ARG A 150 -0.47 -6.88 -8.64
C ARG A 150 -1.69 -7.71 -8.27
N GLU A 151 -1.45 -8.99 -8.09
CA GLU A 151 -2.45 -9.88 -7.51
C GLU A 151 -2.90 -9.33 -6.15
N PRO A 152 -4.22 -9.27 -5.88
CA PRO A 152 -4.73 -8.88 -4.58
C PRO A 152 -4.08 -9.70 -3.46
N ALA A 153 -3.53 -9.00 -2.47
CA ALA A 153 -2.88 -9.62 -1.33
C ALA A 153 -3.07 -8.82 -0.05
N ILE A 154 -3.13 -9.54 1.07
CA ILE A 154 -3.11 -8.98 2.41
C ILE A 154 -2.04 -9.70 3.22
N ASN A 155 -1.06 -8.96 3.71
CA ASN A 155 -0.11 -9.45 4.72
C ASN A 155 -0.41 -8.79 6.06
N ILE A 156 -0.52 -9.59 7.12
CA ILE A 156 -0.77 -9.10 8.47
C ILE A 156 0.56 -8.87 9.16
N SER A 157 0.86 -7.62 9.52
CA SER A 157 2.03 -7.33 10.35
C SER A 157 1.76 -7.73 11.81
N LYS A 158 2.82 -8.15 12.52
CA LYS A 158 2.72 -8.50 13.93
C LYS A 158 2.41 -7.23 14.72
N ASP A 159 1.29 -7.24 15.45
CA ASP A 159 0.84 -6.12 16.28
C ASP A 159 0.71 -4.78 15.51
N GLY A 160 0.45 -4.84 14.20
CA GLY A 160 0.45 -3.67 13.34
C GLY A 160 -0.64 -3.69 12.25
N PRO A 161 -0.52 -2.83 11.22
CA PRO A 161 -1.50 -2.71 10.14
C PRO A 161 -1.50 -3.92 9.20
N TYR A 162 -2.46 -3.92 8.28
CA TYR A 162 -2.42 -4.77 7.09
C TYR A 162 -1.62 -4.10 5.98
N ASP A 163 -0.75 -4.87 5.34
CA ASP A 163 -0.16 -4.51 4.05
C ASP A 163 -1.11 -5.01 2.96
N VAL A 164 -1.90 -4.10 2.39
CA VAL A 164 -2.90 -4.39 1.35
C VAL A 164 -2.35 -3.93 0.00
N VAL A 165 -2.37 -4.82 -1.00
CA VAL A 165 -1.96 -4.51 -2.39
C VAL A 165 -2.91 -5.18 -3.40
N GLY A 166 -2.88 -4.69 -4.64
CA GLY A 166 -3.69 -5.18 -5.75
C GLY A 166 -5.02 -4.43 -5.89
N TYR A 167 -5.91 -4.98 -6.73
CA TYR A 167 -7.18 -4.32 -7.07
C TYR A 167 -8.06 -4.09 -5.83
N ILE A 168 -8.21 -2.82 -5.46
CA ILE A 168 -9.23 -2.28 -4.57
C ILE A 168 -10.27 -1.57 -5.45
#